data_AF-K1T4T1-F1
#
_entry.id   AF-K1T4T1-F1
#
_cell.length_a   1.000
_cell.length_b   1.000
_cell.length_c   1.000
_cell.angle_alpha   90.00
_cell.angle_beta   90.00
_cell.angle_gamma   90.00
#
_symmetry.space_group_name_H-M   'P 1'
#
loop_
_entity.id
_entity.type
_entity.pdbx_description
1 polymer ?
#
loop_
_entity_poly.entity_id
_entity_poly.type
_entity_poly.pdbx_seq_one_letter_code
_entity_poly.pdbx_strand_id
1 'polypeptide(L)' 'MRLICFPFSRDPLNPKPNEPNDMNMLRLCDMHNIPVATNIATAEVLIHGLERGDLDWRNILK' A
#
# COMPACT_ATOMS: atom_id res chain seq x y z
N MET A 1 -10.54 -5.76 -5.34
CA MET A 1 -9.60 -4.70 -4.89
C MET A 1 -8.20 -5.30 -4.80
N ARG A 2 -7.17 -4.65 -5.32
CA ARG A 2 -5.78 -5.11 -5.19
C ARG A 2 -5.13 -4.33 -4.04
N LEU A 3 -4.64 -5.04 -3.03
CA LEU A 3 -3.82 -4.48 -1.95
C LEU A 3 -2.36 -4.75 -2.28
N ILE A 4 -1.52 -3.72 -2.22
CA ILE A 4 -0.07 -3.87 -2.33
C ILE A 4 0.50 -3.67 -0.93
N CYS A 5 0.91 -4.77 -0.30
CA CYS A 5 1.73 -4.70 0.90
C CYS A 5 3.16 -4.41 0.48
N PHE A 6 3.67 -3.22 0.84
CA PHE A 6 5.08 -2.91 0.68
C PHE A 6 5.83 -3.73 1.73
N PRO A 7 6.65 -4.71 1.35
CA PRO A 7 7.38 -5.49 2.33
C PRO A 7 8.31 -4.54 3.09
N PHE A 8 8.25 -4.63 4.41
CA PHE A 8 9.04 -3.89 5.41
C PHE A 8 10.56 -4.19 5.34
N SER A 9 11.11 -4.52 4.17
CA SER A 9 12.45 -5.09 4.00
C SER A 9 13.37 -4.20 3.17
N ARG A 10 13.44 -2.90 3.49
CA ARG A 10 14.66 -2.14 3.22
C ARG A 10 15.35 -1.83 4.52
N ASP A 11 16.59 -2.26 4.63
CA ASP A 11 17.48 -1.79 5.67
C ASP A 11 17.90 -0.35 5.32
N PRO A 12 17.48 0.68 6.08
CA PRO A 12 17.89 2.06 5.83
C PRO A 12 19.42 2.23 5.96
N LEU A 13 20.11 1.29 6.58
CA LEU A 13 21.56 1.27 6.72
C LEU A 13 22.26 0.67 5.50
N ASN A 14 21.55 -0.09 4.64
CA ASN A 14 22.15 -0.78 3.48
C ASN A 14 21.27 -0.69 2.21
N PRO A 15 21.11 0.50 1.61
CA PRO A 15 20.40 0.64 0.33
C PRO A 15 21.16 -0.07 -0.81
N LYS A 16 20.47 -0.88 -1.60
CA LYS A 16 21.07 -1.55 -2.76
C LYS A 16 21.10 -0.61 -3.98
N PRO A 17 22.15 -0.64 -4.83
CA PRO A 17 22.28 0.29 -5.97
C PRO A 17 21.17 0.21 -7.02
N ASN A 18 20.55 -0.96 -7.20
CA ASN A 18 19.49 -1.21 -8.20
C ASN A 18 18.08 -1.17 -7.60
N GLU A 19 17.95 -0.63 -6.40
CA GLU A 19 16.66 -0.65 -5.73
C GLU A 19 15.76 0.45 -6.30
N PRO A 20 14.51 0.12 -6.71
CA PRO A 20 13.59 1.11 -7.28
C PRO A 20 13.40 2.29 -6.31
N ASN A 21 13.03 3.47 -6.78
CA ASN A 21 12.75 4.58 -5.86
C ASN A 21 11.37 4.36 -5.21
N ASP A 22 11.30 4.29 -3.88
CA ASP A 22 10.05 4.11 -3.13
C ASP A 22 9.02 5.19 -3.42
N MET A 23 9.48 6.42 -3.61
CA MET A 23 8.60 7.55 -3.94
C MET A 23 7.93 7.35 -5.30
N ASN A 24 8.60 6.72 -6.26
CA ASN A 24 7.97 6.45 -7.56
C ASN A 24 6.88 5.40 -7.44
N MET A 25 7.07 4.38 -6.59
CA MET A 25 6.06 3.35 -6.40
C MET A 25 4.85 3.85 -5.59
N LEU A 26 5.08 4.65 -4.55
CA LEU A 26 4.01 5.31 -3.81
C LEU A 26 3.19 6.22 -4.72
N ARG A 27 3.86 7.02 -5.57
CA ARG A 27 3.18 7.87 -6.57
C ARG A 27 2.34 7.07 -7.57
N LEU A 28 2.83 5.91 -8.02
CA LEU A 28 2.04 5.02 -8.88
C LEU A 28 0.82 4.46 -8.14
N CYS A 29 0.97 4.09 -6.86
CA CYS A 29 -0.15 3.62 -6.05
C CYS A 29 -1.22 4.71 -5.90
N ASP A 30 -0.82 5.95 -5.60
CA ASP A 30 -1.72 7.10 -5.49
C ASP A 30 -2.45 7.38 -6.81
N MET A 31 -1.73 7.36 -7.93
CA MET A 31 -2.30 7.58 -9.27
C MET A 31 -3.34 6.54 -9.67
N HIS A 32 -3.19 5.30 -9.18
CA HIS A 32 -4.14 4.22 -9.43
C HIS A 32 -5.16 4.02 -8.29
N ASN A 33 -5.19 4.91 -7.29
CA ASN A 33 -6.03 4.79 -6.09
C ASN A 33 -5.90 3.43 -5.39
N ILE A 34 -4.69 2.85 -5.40
CA ILE A 34 -4.39 1.56 -4.80
C ILE A 34 -3.98 1.78 -3.33
N PRO A 35 -4.69 1.18 -2.36
CA PRO A 35 -4.28 1.24 -0.97
C PRO A 35 -2.94 0.52 -0.78
N VAL A 36 -1.99 1.19 -0.12
CA VAL A 36 -0.65 0.68 0.15
C VAL A 36 -0.42 0.59 1.66
N ALA A 37 0.20 -0.50 2.10
CA ALA A 37 0.63 -0.68 3.49
C ALA A 37 2.15 -0.62 3.57
N THR A 38 2.70 0.31 4.35
CA THR A 38 4.16 0.47 4.56
C THR A 38 4.64 -0.10 5.90
N ASN A 39 3.74 -0.51 6.77
CA ASN A 39 4.03 -1.17 8.03
C ASN A 39 2.95 -2.22 8.36
N ILE A 40 3.24 -3.09 9.32
CA ILE A 40 2.35 -4.19 9.72
C ILE A 40 1.02 -3.67 10.29
N ALA A 41 1.05 -2.62 11.12
CA ALA A 41 -0.18 -2.05 11.69
C ALA A 41 -1.12 -1.49 10.61
N THR A 42 -0.58 -0.83 9.59
CA THR A 42 -1.35 -0.35 8.44
C THR A 42 -1.90 -1.50 7.60
N ALA A 43 -1.13 -2.58 7.43
CA ALA A 43 -1.61 -3.78 6.73
C ALA A 43 -2.80 -4.41 7.48
N GLU A 44 -2.70 -4.55 8.80
CA GLU A 44 -3.77 -5.09 9.65
C GLU A 44 -5.05 -4.24 9.57
N VAL A 45 -4.92 -2.91 9.69
CA VAL A 45 -6.06 -1.99 9.54
C VAL A 45 -6.68 -2.08 8.14
N LEU A 46 -5.88 -2.17 7.08
CA LEU A 46 -6.39 -2.27 5.70
C LEU A 46 -7.10 -3.60 5.44
N ILE A 47 -6.59 -4.70 5.98
CA ILE A 47 -7.24 -6.03 5.87
C ILE A 47 -8.57 -6.01 6.61
N HIS A 48 -8.59 -5.58 7.86
CA HIS A 48 -9.83 -5.55 8.64
C HIS A 48 -10.86 -4.56 8.10
N GLY A 49 -10.43 -3.40 7.60
CA GLY A 49 -11.33 -2.44 6.94
C GLY A 49 -11.92 -3.01 5.65
N LEU A 50 -11.15 -3.83 4.91
CA LEU A 50 -11.64 -4.54 3.74
C LEU A 50 -12.66 -5.63 4.10
N GLU A 51 -12.39 -6.42 5.14
CA GLU A 51 -13.34 -7.44 5.64
C GLU A 51 -14.66 -6.83 6.12
N ARG A 52 -14.60 -5.63 6.71
CA ARG A 52 -15.78 -4.88 7.18
C ARG A 52 -16.59 -4.22 6.07
N GLY A 53 -16.04 -4.11 4.86
CA GLY A 53 -16.68 -3.37 3.76
C GLY A 53 -16.54 -1.84 3.88
N ASP A 54 -15.61 -1.34 4.70
CA ASP A 54 -15.42 0.11 4.90
C ASP A 54 -14.99 0.86 3.61
N LEU A 55 -14.61 0.11 2.58
CA LEU A 55 -14.18 0.62 1.28
C LEU A 55 -15.25 0.45 0.19
N ASP A 56 -16.42 -0.11 0.52
CA ASP A 56 -17.50 -0.38 -0.43
C ASP A 56 -18.16 0.89 -0.96
N TRP A 57 -18.05 2.00 -0.24
CA TRP A 57 -18.49 3.33 -0.72
C TRP A 57 -17.88 3.69 -2.08
N ARG A 58 -16.70 3.16 -2.43
CA ARG A 58 -16.05 3.37 -3.73
C ARG A 58 -16.83 2.76 -4.91
N ASN A 59 -17.65 1.75 -4.65
CA ASN A 59 -18.51 1.15 -5.67
C ASN A 59 -19.81 1.94 -5.85
N ILE A 60 -20.21 2.73 -4.86
CA ILE A 60 -21.46 3.52 -4.86
C ILE A 60 -21.30 4.82 -5.66
N LEU A 61 -20.09 5.38 -5.70
CA LEU A 61 -19.78 6.63 -6.42
C LEU A 61 -19.38 6.45 -7.89
N LYS A 62 -19.53 5.24 -8.45
CA LYS A 62 -19.26 4.96 -9.87
C LYS A 62 -20.45 5.23 -10.76
#